data_AF-A0A2H0BBZ9-F1
#
_entry.id   AF-A0A2H0BBZ9-F1
#
_cell.length_a   1.000
_cell.length_b   1.000
_cell.length_c   1.000
_cell.angle_alpha   90.00
_cell.angle_beta   90.00
_cell.angle_gamma   90.00
#
_symmetry.space_group_name_H-M   'P 1'
#
loop_
_entity.id
_entity.type
_entity.pdbx_description
1 polymer ?
#
loop_
_entity_poly.entity_id
_entity_poly.type
_entity_poly.pdbx_seq_one_letter_code
_entity_poly.pdbx_strand_id
1 'polypeptide(L)'
;MEKTNIESAIMDMLTPKLEDIQNRFSKGEKLNLQDFNLLLLKTQYNHINHLDMKLDEVSKSVVSLENKFNGLENKFNGLENKFNLFKTEITSKFELLETQVNARLDTFEAKLTAFEKKIESKVIEMESKMKETIITNMKWTIGSIVTLVAVLKIFEMIFS
;
A
#
# COMPACT_ATOMS: atom_id res chain seq x y z
N MET A 1 18.21 -30.60 -33.31
CA MET A 1 17.49 -31.67 -34.02
C MET A 1 18.30 -32.97 -34.05
N GLU A 2 17.67 -34.15 -33.98
CA GLU A 2 18.31 -35.39 -34.43
C GLU A 2 18.55 -35.24 -35.93
N LYS A 3 19.79 -35.48 -36.41
CA LYS A 3 20.05 -35.61 -37.84
C LYS A 3 19.04 -36.60 -38.40
N THR A 4 18.29 -36.22 -39.43
CA THR A 4 17.40 -37.22 -40.01
C THR A 4 18.26 -38.39 -40.51
N ASN A 5 17.82 -39.63 -40.31
CA ASN A 5 18.58 -40.82 -40.75
C ASN A 5 19.02 -40.75 -42.23
N ILE A 6 18.31 -39.93 -43.03
CA ILE A 6 18.59 -39.66 -44.43
C ILE A 6 19.79 -38.72 -44.60
N GLU A 7 19.91 -37.65 -43.80
CA GLU A 7 21.03 -36.71 -43.87
C GLU A 7 22.36 -37.35 -43.51
N SER A 8 22.40 -38.18 -42.46
CA SER A 8 23.63 -38.89 -42.09
C SER A 8 24.01 -39.88 -43.17
N ALA A 9 23.05 -40.64 -43.69
CA ALA A 9 23.28 -41.59 -44.78
C ALA A 9 23.80 -40.92 -46.05
N ILE A 10 23.26 -39.75 -46.43
CA ILE A 10 23.75 -38.98 -47.59
C ILE A 10 25.18 -38.48 -47.34
N MET A 11 25.48 -37.98 -46.14
CA MET A 11 26.84 -37.54 -45.81
C MET A 11 27.86 -38.68 -45.81
N ASP A 12 27.49 -39.85 -45.30
CA ASP A 12 28.33 -41.04 -45.32
C ASP A 12 28.62 -41.49 -46.77
N MET A 13 27.61 -41.44 -47.64
CA MET A 13 27.77 -41.75 -49.08
C MET A 13 28.60 -40.71 -49.84
N LEU A 14 28.56 -39.44 -49.45
CA LEU A 14 29.31 -38.35 -50.09
C LEU A 14 30.74 -38.21 -49.55
N THR A 15 31.03 -38.70 -48.34
CA THR A 15 32.35 -38.67 -47.70
C THR A 15 33.48 -39.21 -48.58
N PRO A 16 33.39 -40.41 -49.18
CA PRO A 16 34.48 -40.92 -50.01
C PRO A 16 34.74 -40.06 -51.26
N LYS A 17 33.69 -39.44 -51.83
CA LYS A 17 33.85 -38.52 -52.97
C LYS A 17 34.51 -37.21 -52.56
N LEU A 18 34.19 -36.69 -51.38
CA LEU A 18 34.84 -35.49 -50.83
C LEU A 18 36.32 -35.74 -50.53
N GLU A 19 36.68 -36.93 -50.03
CA GLU A 19 38.06 -37.33 -49.76
C GLU A 19 38.89 -37.50 -51.05
N ASP A 20 38.32 -38.11 -52.09
CA ASP A 20 38.93 -38.17 -53.42
C ASP A 20 39.19 -36.77 -54.01
N ILE A 21 38.20 -35.88 -53.96
CA ILE A 21 38.32 -34.49 -54.40
C ILE A 21 39.43 -33.78 -53.62
N GLN A 22 39.49 -33.94 -52.30
CA GLN A 22 40.52 -33.35 -51.46
C GLN A 22 41.92 -33.87 -51.84
N ASN A 23 42.07 -35.17 -52.03
CA ASN A 23 43.34 -35.78 -52.43
C ASN A 23 43.82 -35.30 -53.80
N ARG A 24 42.92 -35.20 -54.78
CA ARG A 24 43.22 -34.68 -56.12
C ARG A 24 43.58 -33.20 -56.08
N PHE A 25 42.85 -32.40 -55.30
CA PHE A 25 43.13 -30.99 -55.09
C PHE A 25 44.49 -30.76 -54.42
N SER A 26 44.85 -31.55 -53.41
CA SER A 26 46.16 -31.49 -52.74
C SER A 26 47.35 -31.84 -53.65
N LYS A 27 47.10 -32.62 -54.71
CA LYS A 27 48.11 -32.94 -55.74
C LYS A 27 48.21 -31.88 -56.85
N GLY A 28 47.37 -30.83 -56.81
CA GLY A 28 47.33 -29.78 -57.83
C GLY A 28 46.52 -30.13 -59.08
N GLU A 29 45.70 -31.18 -59.03
CA GLU A 29 44.82 -31.54 -60.15
C GLU A 29 43.64 -30.56 -60.25
N LYS A 30 43.17 -30.30 -61.47
CA LYS A 30 42.01 -29.42 -61.70
C LYS A 30 40.72 -30.12 -61.25
N LEU A 31 39.89 -29.38 -60.51
CA LEU A 31 38.53 -29.82 -60.16
C LEU A 31 37.59 -29.67 -61.36
N ASN A 32 36.72 -30.64 -61.55
CA ASN A 32 35.66 -30.56 -62.55
C ASN A 32 34.42 -29.85 -61.98
N LEU A 33 33.41 -29.57 -62.83
CA LEU A 33 32.19 -28.89 -62.41
C LEU A 33 31.38 -29.66 -61.35
N GLN A 34 31.41 -31.01 -61.39
CA GLN A 34 30.72 -31.84 -60.40
C GLN A 34 31.41 -31.77 -59.03
N ASP A 35 32.74 -31.78 -59.02
CA ASP A 35 33.56 -31.59 -57.82
C ASP A 35 33.22 -30.24 -57.17
N PHE A 36 33.17 -29.16 -57.98
CA PHE A 36 32.81 -27.83 -57.52
C PHE A 36 31.37 -27.75 -56.97
N ASN A 37 30.39 -28.30 -57.70
CA ASN A 37 29.00 -28.34 -57.25
C ASN A 37 28.85 -29.13 -55.94
N LEU A 38 29.55 -30.25 -55.78
CA LEU A 38 29.53 -31.03 -54.55
C LEU A 38 30.13 -30.25 -53.36
N LEU A 39 31.24 -29.55 -53.57
CA LEU A 39 31.86 -28.71 -52.55
C LEU A 39 30.96 -27.52 -52.16
N LEU A 40 30.30 -26.89 -53.13
CA LEU A 40 29.31 -25.84 -52.87
C LEU A 40 28.14 -26.38 -52.05
N LEU A 41 27.56 -27.51 -52.46
CA LEU A 41 26.46 -28.15 -51.72
C LEU A 41 26.87 -28.53 -50.29
N LYS A 42 28.08 -29.07 -50.10
CA LYS A 42 28.63 -29.36 -48.77
C LYS A 42 28.76 -28.10 -47.92
N THR A 43 29.26 -27.02 -48.51
CA THR A 43 29.41 -25.72 -47.81
C THR A 43 28.06 -25.15 -47.41
N GLN A 44 27.08 -25.17 -48.31
CA GLN A 44 25.71 -24.71 -48.05
C GLN A 44 25.03 -25.57 -46.98
N TYR A 45 25.15 -26.90 -47.07
CA TYR A 45 24.64 -27.82 -46.06
C TYR A 45 25.19 -27.48 -44.67
N ASN A 46 26.51 -27.31 -44.55
CA ASN A 46 27.15 -26.98 -43.27
C ASN A 46 26.62 -25.64 -42.71
N HIS A 47 26.45 -24.64 -43.57
CA HIS A 47 25.92 -23.34 -43.19
C HIS A 47 24.47 -23.43 -42.70
N ILE A 48 23.60 -24.15 -43.43
CA ILE A 48 22.20 -24.39 -43.04
C ILE A 48 22.13 -25.14 -41.71
N ASN A 49 22.93 -26.20 -41.53
CA ASN A 49 22.98 -26.95 -40.27
C ASN A 49 23.39 -26.05 -39.09
N HIS A 50 24.35 -25.16 -39.28
CA HIS A 50 24.74 -24.21 -38.24
C HIS A 50 23.65 -23.16 -37.95
N LEU A 51 22.92 -22.69 -38.96
CA LEU A 51 21.76 -21.81 -38.77
C LEU A 51 20.64 -22.51 -37.99
N ASP A 52 20.36 -23.77 -38.30
CA ASP A 52 19.36 -24.58 -37.61
C ASP A 52 19.71 -24.76 -36.12
N MET A 53 20.98 -25.06 -35.82
CA MET A 53 21.46 -25.10 -34.44
C MET A 53 21.26 -23.77 -33.69
N LYS A 54 21.52 -22.64 -34.34
CA LYS A 54 21.27 -21.31 -33.75
C LYS A 54 19.78 -21.06 -33.56
N LEU A 55 18.94 -21.54 -34.47
CA LEU A 55 17.49 -21.44 -34.34
C LEU A 55 16.98 -22.25 -33.14
N ASP A 56 17.49 -23.47 -32.95
CA ASP A 56 17.21 -24.30 -31.77
C ASP A 56 17.61 -23.58 -30.46
N GLU A 57 18.77 -22.91 -30.44
CA GLU A 57 19.24 -22.13 -29.29
C GLU A 57 18.34 -20.92 -29.00
N VAL A 58 17.95 -20.17 -30.04
CA VAL A 58 17.03 -19.04 -29.91
C VAL A 58 15.67 -19.53 -29.42
N SER A 59 15.15 -20.62 -29.96
CA SER A 59 13.86 -21.21 -29.54
C SER A 59 13.87 -21.57 -28.05
N LYS A 60 14.95 -22.22 -27.58
CA LYS A 60 15.14 -22.49 -26.13
C LYS A 60 15.21 -21.21 -25.30
N SER A 61 15.87 -20.18 -25.81
CA SER A 61 15.99 -18.89 -25.13
C SER A 61 14.64 -18.17 -25.03
N VAL A 62 13.81 -18.25 -26.07
CA VAL A 62 12.44 -17.71 -26.09
C VAL A 62 11.55 -18.44 -25.07
N VAL A 63 11.60 -19.78 -25.02
CA VAL A 63 10.87 -20.56 -24.00
C VAL A 63 11.33 -20.19 -22.58
N SER A 64 12.63 -20.00 -22.37
CA SER A 64 13.17 -19.53 -21.08
C SER A 64 12.65 -18.13 -20.72
N LEU A 65 12.56 -17.23 -21.71
CA LEU A 65 12.03 -15.88 -21.52
C LEU A 65 10.54 -15.90 -21.19
N GLU A 66 9.74 -16.70 -21.88
CA GLU A 66 8.32 -16.90 -21.61
C GLU A 66 8.10 -17.37 -20.17
N ASN A 67 8.87 -18.36 -19.71
CA ASN A 67 8.81 -18.82 -18.32
C ASN A 67 9.15 -17.72 -17.30
N LYS A 68 10.13 -16.85 -17.62
CA LYS A 68 10.46 -15.69 -16.77
C LYS A 68 9.32 -14.67 -16.73
N PHE A 69 8.66 -14.43 -17.86
CA PHE A 69 7.49 -13.54 -17.93
C PHE A 69 6.32 -14.09 -17.13
N ASN A 70 6.00 -15.38 -17.24
CA ASN A 70 4.97 -16.03 -16.41
C ASN A 70 5.32 -15.91 -14.92
N GLY A 71 6.60 -16.06 -14.56
CA GLY A 71 7.07 -15.84 -13.20
C GLY A 71 6.91 -14.39 -12.72
N LEU A 72 7.07 -13.41 -13.61
CA LEU A 72 6.87 -12.00 -13.30
C LEU A 72 5.39 -11.65 -13.13
N GLU A 73 4.52 -12.17 -14.00
CA GLU A 73 3.07 -11.99 -13.91
C GLU A 73 2.53 -12.52 -12.58
N ASN A 74 2.96 -13.72 -12.17
CA ASN A 74 2.59 -14.28 -10.87
C ASN A 74 3.03 -13.39 -9.69
N LYS A 75 4.24 -12.82 -9.75
CA LYS A 75 4.72 -11.87 -8.72
C LYS A 75 3.90 -10.59 -8.71
N PHE A 76 3.50 -10.10 -9.87
CA PHE A 76 2.69 -8.89 -10.00
C PHE A 76 1.28 -9.11 -9.43
N ASN A 77 0.64 -10.23 -9.77
CA ASN A 77 -0.65 -10.63 -9.19
C ASN A 77 -0.55 -10.78 -7.65
N GLY A 78 0.54 -11.35 -7.15
CA GLY A 78 0.82 -11.43 -5.72
C GLY A 78 0.97 -10.05 -5.06
N LEU A 79 1.57 -9.08 -5.75
CA LEU A 79 1.72 -7.71 -5.26
C LEU A 79 0.38 -6.96 -5.26
N GLU A 80 -0.42 -7.10 -6.32
CA GLU A 80 -1.75 -6.50 -6.42
C GLU A 80 -2.67 -6.98 -5.29
N ASN A 81 -2.67 -8.28 -5.00
CA ASN A 81 -3.42 -8.84 -3.88
C ASN A 81 -2.99 -8.24 -2.53
N LYS A 82 -1.68 -8.14 -2.28
CA LYS A 82 -1.15 -7.51 -1.06
C LYS A 82 -1.56 -6.04 -0.95
N PHE A 83 -1.53 -5.32 -2.07
CA PHE A 83 -1.93 -3.92 -2.11
C PHE A 83 -3.43 -3.74 -1.82
N ASN A 84 -4.28 -4.60 -2.39
CA ASN A 84 -5.72 -4.57 -2.13
C ASN A 84 -6.05 -4.88 -0.66
N LEU A 85 -5.37 -5.86 -0.06
CA LEU A 85 -5.50 -6.16 1.38
C LEU A 85 -5.07 -4.98 2.24
N PHE A 86 -3.91 -4.41 1.94
CA PHE A 86 -3.38 -3.24 2.66
C PHE A 86 -4.33 -2.03 2.57
N LYS A 87 -4.85 -1.74 1.37
CA LYS A 87 -5.85 -0.68 1.16
C LYS A 87 -7.09 -0.89 2.02
N THR A 88 -7.61 -2.11 2.03
CA THR A 88 -8.79 -2.48 2.83
C THR A 88 -8.54 -2.31 4.33
N GLU A 89 -7.37 -2.77 4.81
CA GLU A 89 -6.99 -2.64 6.22
C GLU A 89 -6.85 -1.18 6.65
N ILE A 90 -6.23 -0.34 5.81
CA ILE A 90 -6.13 1.10 6.06
C ILE A 90 -7.51 1.75 6.12
N THR A 91 -8.37 1.50 5.13
CA THR A 91 -9.72 2.06 5.11
C THR A 91 -10.49 1.69 6.38
N SER A 92 -10.47 0.41 6.77
CA SER A 92 -11.13 -0.05 7.99
C SER A 92 -10.57 0.59 9.26
N LYS A 93 -9.23 0.73 9.36
CA LYS A 93 -8.60 1.40 10.50
C LYS A 93 -8.96 2.88 10.59
N PHE A 94 -9.06 3.58 9.46
CA PHE A 94 -9.48 4.98 9.43
C PHE A 94 -10.95 5.14 9.81
N GLU A 95 -11.85 4.32 9.28
CA GLU A 95 -13.28 4.33 9.65
C GLU A 95 -13.48 4.05 11.14
N LEU A 96 -12.73 3.08 11.69
CA LEU A 96 -12.77 2.77 13.13
C LEU A 96 -12.25 3.95 13.96
N LEU A 97 -11.14 4.57 13.54
CA LEU A 97 -10.56 5.72 14.22
C LEU A 97 -11.53 6.92 14.21
N GLU A 98 -12.12 7.22 13.06
CA GLU A 98 -13.12 8.27 12.91
C GLU A 98 -14.30 8.04 13.86
N THR A 99 -14.84 6.82 13.89
CA THR A 99 -15.93 6.45 14.80
C THR A 99 -15.54 6.63 16.27
N GLN A 100 -14.33 6.20 16.66
CA GLN A 100 -13.85 6.33 18.04
C GLN A 100 -13.61 7.79 18.44
N VAL A 101 -13.09 8.61 17.53
CA VAL A 101 -12.87 10.04 17.77
C VAL A 101 -14.21 10.75 17.94
N ASN A 102 -15.18 10.49 17.06
CA ASN A 102 -16.51 11.09 17.16
C ASN A 102 -17.19 10.70 18.48
N ALA A 103 -17.19 9.42 18.85
CA ALA A 103 -17.76 8.99 20.13
C ALA A 103 -17.08 9.64 21.36
N ARG A 104 -15.77 9.88 21.29
CA ARG A 104 -15.04 10.61 22.35
C ARG A 104 -15.41 12.08 22.39
N LEU A 105 -15.60 12.72 21.25
CA LEU A 105 -16.06 14.11 21.17
C LEU A 105 -17.48 14.25 21.72
N ASP A 106 -18.41 13.37 21.35
CA ASP A 106 -19.77 13.36 21.89
C ASP A 106 -19.77 13.21 23.42
N THR A 107 -18.94 12.29 23.93
CA THR A 107 -18.77 12.09 25.37
C THR A 107 -18.18 13.32 26.06
N PHE A 108 -17.26 14.01 25.40
CA PHE A 108 -16.64 15.23 25.92
C PHE A 108 -17.63 16.39 25.93
N GLU A 109 -18.41 16.58 24.86
CA GLU A 109 -19.49 17.57 24.78
C GLU A 109 -20.53 17.35 25.88
N ALA A 110 -20.99 16.10 26.07
CA ALA A 110 -21.92 15.76 27.14
C ALA A 110 -21.36 16.09 28.54
N LYS A 111 -20.06 15.86 28.77
CA LYS A 111 -19.39 16.23 30.03
C LYS A 111 -19.29 17.74 30.21
N LEU A 112 -19.02 18.49 29.14
CA LEU A 112 -19.00 19.95 29.18
C LEU A 112 -20.38 20.51 29.50
N THR A 113 -21.44 20.04 28.83
CA THR A 113 -22.81 20.46 29.14
C THR A 113 -23.21 20.13 30.58
N ALA A 114 -22.84 18.96 31.10
CA ALA A 114 -23.07 18.60 32.50
C ALA A 114 -22.28 19.50 33.47
N PHE A 115 -21.06 19.89 33.10
CA PHE A 115 -20.23 20.80 33.88
C PHE A 115 -20.80 22.22 33.89
N GLU A 116 -21.23 22.74 32.75
CA GLU A 116 -21.91 24.04 32.61
C GLU A 116 -23.15 24.10 33.51
N LYS A 117 -24.05 23.10 33.42
CA LYS A 117 -25.22 22.99 34.30
C LYS A 117 -24.85 22.97 35.79
N LYS A 118 -23.76 22.27 36.15
CA LYS A 118 -23.28 22.21 37.53
C LYS A 118 -22.77 23.58 38.00
N ILE A 119 -22.08 24.34 37.16
CA ILE A 119 -21.67 25.72 37.45
C ILE A 119 -22.89 26.61 37.63
N GLU A 120 -23.83 26.60 36.68
CA GLU A 120 -25.06 27.40 36.74
C GLU A 120 -25.82 27.15 38.05
N SER A 121 -26.02 25.87 38.42
CA SER A 121 -26.70 25.52 39.66
C SER A 121 -25.99 26.05 40.90
N LYS A 122 -24.64 25.99 40.95
CA LYS A 122 -23.85 26.51 42.07
C LYS A 122 -23.88 28.05 42.14
N VAL A 123 -23.90 28.72 40.99
CA VAL A 123 -24.04 30.19 40.93
C VAL A 123 -25.41 30.60 41.46
N ILE A 124 -26.49 29.95 41.01
CA ILE A 124 -27.85 30.22 41.51
C ILE A 124 -27.95 29.96 43.02
N GLU A 125 -27.38 28.85 43.51
CA GLU A 125 -27.36 28.53 44.94
C GLU A 125 -26.63 29.61 45.76
N MET A 126 -25.48 30.07 45.28
CA MET A 126 -24.70 31.12 45.91
C MET A 126 -25.46 32.46 45.94
N GLU A 127 -26.10 32.85 44.84
CA GLU A 127 -26.94 34.04 44.79
C GLU A 127 -28.11 33.97 45.78
N SER A 128 -28.75 32.80 45.91
CA SER A 128 -29.84 32.58 46.86
C SER A 128 -29.36 32.72 48.31
N LYS A 129 -28.27 32.05 48.68
CA LYS A 129 -27.67 32.13 50.02
C LYS A 129 -27.24 33.54 50.38
N MET A 130 -26.69 34.29 49.41
CA MET A 130 -26.30 35.68 49.61
C MET A 130 -27.52 36.57 49.87
N LYS A 131 -28.60 36.41 49.09
CA LYS A 131 -29.87 37.14 49.30
C LYS A 131 -30.48 36.82 50.66
N GLU A 132 -30.54 35.55 51.06
CA GLU A 132 -31.06 35.15 52.37
C GLU A 132 -30.27 35.77 53.53
N THR A 133 -28.94 35.78 53.42
CA THR A 133 -28.05 36.38 54.43
C THR A 133 -28.26 37.89 54.52
N ILE A 134 -28.34 38.58 53.37
CA ILE A 134 -28.60 40.03 53.33
C ILE A 134 -29.95 40.36 53.97
N ILE A 135 -31.03 39.66 53.58
CA ILE A 135 -32.37 39.89 54.12
C ILE A 135 -32.41 39.63 55.64
N THR A 136 -31.77 38.55 56.09
CA THR A 136 -31.71 38.21 57.52
C THR A 136 -30.99 39.31 58.32
N ASN A 137 -29.84 39.77 57.83
CA ASN A 137 -29.11 40.86 58.47
C ASN A 137 -29.90 42.18 58.48
N MET A 138 -30.58 42.51 57.38
CA MET A 138 -31.45 43.70 57.31
C MET A 138 -32.61 43.64 58.32
N LYS A 139 -33.21 42.47 58.53
CA LYS A 139 -34.27 42.30 59.54
C LYS A 139 -33.75 42.60 60.96
N TRP A 140 -32.56 42.09 61.30
CA TRP A 140 -31.94 42.35 62.61
C TRP A 140 -31.55 43.81 62.82
N THR A 141 -31.00 44.49 61.80
CA THR A 141 -30.60 45.91 61.90
C THR A 141 -31.80 46.85 61.96
N ILE A 142 -32.87 46.59 61.19
CA ILE A 142 -34.11 47.36 61.31
C ILE A 142 -34.70 47.18 62.70
N GLY A 143 -34.72 45.95 63.22
CA GLY A 143 -35.18 45.67 64.58
C GLY A 143 -34.42 46.48 65.64
N SER A 144 -33.09 46.52 65.56
CA SER A 144 -32.28 47.27 66.53
C SER A 144 -32.51 48.79 66.43
N ILE A 145 -32.60 49.35 65.22
CA ILE A 145 -32.92 50.78 65.01
C ILE A 145 -34.29 51.11 65.60
N VAL A 146 -35.33 50.30 65.34
CA VAL A 146 -36.67 50.52 65.90
C VAL A 146 -36.65 50.51 67.42
N THR A 147 -35.91 49.58 68.04
CA THR A 147 -35.77 49.55 69.50
C THR A 147 -35.04 50.76 70.06
N LEU A 148 -33.97 51.23 69.41
CA LEU A 148 -33.24 52.44 69.81
C LEU A 148 -34.13 53.67 69.74
N VAL A 149 -34.90 53.84 68.67
CA VAL A 149 -35.83 54.96 68.51
C VAL A 149 -36.91 54.94 69.60
N ALA A 150 -37.45 53.76 69.93
CA ALA A 150 -38.42 53.62 71.02
C ALA A 150 -37.83 54.02 72.38
N VAL A 151 -36.60 53.60 72.68
CA VAL A 151 -35.89 53.97 73.93
C VAL A 151 -35.63 55.47 74.00
N LEU A 152 -35.17 56.10 72.91
CA LEU A 152 -34.95 57.54 72.85
C LEU A 152 -36.24 58.32 73.12
N LYS A 153 -37.36 57.89 72.53
CA LYS A 153 -38.67 58.52 72.75
C LYS A 153 -39.15 58.39 74.20
N ILE A 154 -38.91 57.25 74.84
CA ILE A 154 -39.20 57.06 76.28
C ILE A 154 -38.32 57.97 77.13
N PHE A 155 -37.04 58.09 76.80
CA PHE A 155 -36.09 58.96 77.50
C PHE A 155 -36.51 60.44 77.41
N GLU A 156 -36.88 60.93 76.22
CA GLU A 156 -37.43 62.27 76.03
C GLU A 156 -38.68 62.50 76.89
N MET A 157 -39.58 61.52 76.98
CA MET A 157 -40.80 61.64 77.79
C MET A 157 -40.54 61.68 79.31
N ILE A 158 -39.46 61.07 79.78
CA ILE A 158 -39.08 61.06 81.20
C ILE A 158 -38.33 62.34 81.60
N PHE A 159 -37.54 62.92 80.68
CA PHE A 159 -36.66 64.06 80.95
C PHE A 159 -37.17 65.42 80.44
N SER A 160 -38.31 65.46 79.74
CA SER A 160 -39.04 66.69 79.40
C SER A 160 -40.06 67.08 80.47
#